data_AF-V7I819-F1
#
_entry.id   AF-V7I819-F1
#
_cell.length_a   1.000
_cell.length_b   1.000
_cell.length_c   1.000
_cell.angle_alpha   90.00
_cell.angle_beta   90.00
_cell.angle_gamma   90.00
#
_symmetry.space_group_name_H-M   'P 1'
#
loop_
_entity.id
_entity.type
_entity.pdbx_description
1 polymer ?
#
loop_
_entity_poly.entity_id
_entity_poly.type
_entity_poly.pdbx_seq_one_letter_code
_entity_poly.pdbx_strand_id
1 'polypeptide(L)'
;PVNDQGKWIDARKADVVDAPYFHAVFTVPADLNPLIYYNKRLLYNLLYSASSETLLELARDEKHMGVDIGFLSILHTWGSNLSFHPHIHAIVLGGGLNKSLKFVTAGRNFLFPVKVVSRLFRGKFLSSLKRLYLEGKLSFPGDTSILQYPQEFNSFLTRLYSTEWVPHIKETFKGAANVIEYLGRYTHRIAISNSRILDAGEESVTFSV
;
A
#
# COMPACT_ATOMS: atom_id res chain seq x y z
N PRO A 1 -7.25 27.93 -6.76
CA PRO A 1 -7.22 26.59 -6.13
C PRO A 1 -7.21 26.73 -4.59
N VAL A 2 -8.36 27.05 -4.01
CA VAL A 2 -8.52 27.29 -2.57
C VAL A 2 -9.50 26.26 -2.02
N ASN A 3 -9.00 25.40 -1.11
CA ASN A 3 -9.75 24.66 -0.08
C ASN A 3 -10.39 23.27 -0.36
N ASP A 4 -10.03 22.54 -1.42
CA ASP A 4 -10.52 21.15 -1.58
C ASP A 4 -9.92 20.17 -0.55
N GLN A 5 -8.62 20.34 -0.24
CA GLN A 5 -7.94 19.54 0.78
C GLN A 5 -8.56 19.75 2.17
N GLY A 6 -8.86 20.99 2.55
CA GLY A 6 -9.46 21.32 3.84
C GLY A 6 -10.87 20.75 3.98
N LYS A 7 -11.71 20.88 2.95
CA LYS A 7 -13.05 20.28 2.92
C LYS A 7 -13.02 18.75 2.97
N TRP A 8 -12.08 18.11 2.27
CA TRP A 8 -11.91 16.66 2.32
C TRP A 8 -11.42 16.17 3.69
N ILE A 9 -10.46 16.88 4.29
CA ILE A 9 -9.97 16.65 5.66
C ILE A 9 -11.12 16.78 6.66
N ASP A 10 -11.91 17.84 6.57
CA ASP A 10 -13.02 18.08 7.50
C ASP A 10 -14.12 17.03 7.35
N ALA A 11 -14.44 16.58 6.13
CA ALA A 11 -15.37 15.48 5.90
C ALA A 11 -14.88 14.16 6.53
N ARG A 12 -13.57 13.92 6.55
CA ARG A 12 -12.97 12.72 7.15
C ARG A 12 -12.85 12.80 8.67
N LYS A 13 -12.91 13.98 9.30
CA LYS A 13 -12.88 14.13 10.79
C LYS A 13 -13.99 13.37 11.49
N ALA A 14 -15.17 13.34 10.90
CA ALA A 14 -16.31 12.63 11.46
C ALA A 14 -16.14 11.09 11.42
N ASP A 15 -15.27 10.59 10.54
CA ASP A 15 -15.08 9.15 10.31
C ASP A 15 -13.96 8.55 11.19
N VAL A 16 -13.25 9.37 11.98
CA VAL A 16 -12.08 8.92 12.76
C VAL A 16 -12.48 8.56 14.18
N VAL A 17 -12.19 7.31 14.57
CA VAL A 17 -12.41 6.78 15.92
C VAL A 17 -11.26 7.19 16.83
N ASP A 18 -11.54 7.52 18.10
CA ASP A 18 -10.50 7.76 19.10
C ASP A 18 -9.85 6.43 19.54
N ALA A 19 -8.81 6.04 18.82
CA ALA A 19 -8.02 4.84 19.06
C ALA A 19 -6.57 5.04 18.55
N PRO A 20 -5.63 4.16 18.90
CA PRO A 20 -4.32 4.14 18.26
C PRO A 20 -4.45 3.91 16.75
N TYR A 21 -3.49 4.43 15.98
CA TYR A 21 -3.41 4.19 14.55
C TYR A 21 -2.03 3.69 14.17
N PHE A 22 -1.97 2.88 13.12
CA PHE A 22 -0.74 2.31 12.62
C PHE A 22 -0.58 2.66 11.15
N HIS A 23 0.64 2.97 10.75
CA HIS A 23 0.99 3.19 9.37
C HIS A 23 1.72 1.96 8.84
N ALA A 24 1.02 1.23 7.97
CA ALA A 24 1.56 0.12 7.21
C ALA A 24 1.95 0.58 5.80
N VAL A 25 3.12 0.18 5.33
CA VAL A 25 3.58 0.40 3.94
C VAL A 25 3.83 -0.96 3.33
N PHE A 26 3.17 -1.25 2.21
CA PHE A 26 3.38 -2.45 1.42
C PHE A 26 4.15 -2.11 0.16
N THR A 27 5.36 -2.65 0.06
CA THR A 27 6.26 -2.48 -1.09
C THR A 27 6.43 -3.81 -1.81
N VAL A 28 6.79 -3.75 -3.09
CA VAL A 28 7.14 -4.91 -3.91
C VAL A 28 8.60 -4.80 -4.37
N PRO A 29 9.27 -5.93 -4.66
CA PRO A 29 10.59 -5.92 -5.28
C PRO A 29 10.60 -5.14 -6.59
N ALA A 30 11.70 -4.41 -6.85
CA ALA A 30 11.87 -3.59 -8.05
C ALA A 30 11.77 -4.40 -9.35
N ASP A 31 12.10 -5.70 -9.33
CA ASP A 31 11.96 -6.62 -10.45
C ASP A 31 10.51 -6.72 -10.98
N LEU A 32 9.51 -6.39 -10.16
CA LEU A 32 8.10 -6.32 -10.60
C LEU A 32 7.75 -5.01 -11.31
N ASN A 33 8.58 -3.97 -11.21
CA ASN A 33 8.25 -2.64 -11.72
C ASN A 33 7.92 -2.63 -13.22
N PRO A 34 8.70 -3.25 -14.12
CA PRO A 34 8.34 -3.28 -15.55
C PRO A 34 6.98 -3.94 -15.78
N LEU A 35 6.72 -5.08 -15.14
CA LEU A 35 5.46 -5.81 -15.27
C LEU A 35 4.27 -4.98 -14.76
N ILE A 36 4.42 -4.30 -13.62
CA ILE A 36 3.40 -3.40 -13.06
C ILE A 36 3.20 -2.19 -13.97
N TYR A 37 4.27 -1.64 -14.53
CA TYR A 37 4.19 -0.49 -15.42
C TYR A 37 3.35 -0.78 -16.67
N TYR A 38 3.43 -1.98 -17.24
CA TYR A 38 2.61 -2.36 -18.39
C TYR A 38 1.22 -2.85 -18.04
N ASN A 39 0.98 -3.28 -16.80
CA ASN A 39 -0.30 -3.84 -16.34
C ASN A 39 -0.94 -3.01 -15.22
N LYS A 40 -0.77 -1.67 -15.25
CA LYS A 40 -1.09 -0.73 -14.15
C LYS A 40 -2.43 -1.02 -13.47
N ARG A 41 -3.54 -0.95 -14.20
CA ARG A 41 -4.89 -1.16 -13.62
C ARG A 41 -4.99 -2.49 -12.90
N LEU A 42 -4.52 -3.56 -13.52
CA LEU A 42 -4.64 -4.92 -13.00
C LEU A 42 -3.75 -5.12 -11.78
N LEU A 43 -2.50 -4.68 -11.84
CA LEU A 43 -1.53 -4.92 -10.77
C LEU A 43 -1.61 -3.89 -9.63
N TYR A 44 -2.18 -2.70 -9.86
CA TYR A 44 -2.58 -1.81 -8.77
C TYR A 44 -3.76 -2.39 -7.98
N ASN A 45 -4.77 -2.93 -8.67
CA ASN A 45 -5.86 -3.65 -8.00
C ASN A 45 -5.34 -4.87 -7.22
N LEU A 46 -4.32 -5.55 -7.77
CA LEU A 46 -3.65 -6.64 -7.07
C LEU A 46 -2.92 -6.16 -5.80
N LEU A 47 -2.21 -5.03 -5.85
CA LEU A 47 -1.57 -4.43 -4.66
C LEU A 47 -2.62 -4.11 -3.57
N TYR A 48 -3.74 -3.51 -3.95
CA TYR A 48 -4.84 -3.20 -3.03
C TYR A 48 -5.44 -4.47 -2.41
N SER A 49 -5.81 -5.46 -3.22
CA SER A 49 -6.39 -6.72 -2.72
C SER A 49 -5.41 -7.47 -1.82
N ALA A 50 -4.17 -7.68 -2.26
CA ALA A 50 -3.20 -8.44 -1.46
C ALA A 50 -2.88 -7.76 -0.13
N SER A 51 -2.74 -6.43 -0.09
CA SER A 51 -2.48 -5.70 1.15
C SER A 51 -3.69 -5.68 2.09
N SER A 52 -4.89 -5.39 1.57
CA SER A 52 -6.13 -5.38 2.36
C SER A 52 -6.47 -6.76 2.93
N GLU A 53 -6.40 -7.81 2.12
CA GLU A 53 -6.62 -9.19 2.58
C GLU A 53 -5.61 -9.61 3.64
N THR A 54 -4.35 -9.20 3.53
CA THR A 54 -3.33 -9.47 4.56
C THR A 54 -3.71 -8.85 5.90
N LEU A 55 -4.12 -7.57 5.89
CA LEU A 55 -4.54 -6.86 7.11
C LEU A 55 -5.78 -7.49 7.73
N LEU A 56 -6.81 -7.77 6.92
CA LEU A 56 -8.07 -8.35 7.39
C LEU A 56 -7.88 -9.77 7.94
N GLU A 57 -7.10 -10.61 7.26
CA GLU A 57 -6.85 -11.98 7.70
C GLU A 57 -6.12 -12.01 9.05
N LEU A 58 -5.07 -11.20 9.19
CA LEU A 58 -4.32 -11.13 10.44
C LEU A 58 -5.13 -10.50 11.58
N ALA A 59 -5.98 -9.52 11.30
CA ALA A 59 -6.86 -8.94 12.31
C ALA A 59 -7.88 -9.95 12.86
N ARG A 60 -8.43 -10.80 11.98
CA ARG A 60 -9.44 -11.80 12.32
C ARG A 60 -8.87 -13.03 13.01
N ASP A 61 -7.57 -13.30 12.87
CA ASP A 61 -6.92 -14.39 13.60
C ASP A 61 -6.96 -14.10 15.11
N GLU A 62 -7.52 -15.03 15.88
CA GLU A 62 -7.61 -14.95 17.35
C GLU A 62 -6.23 -14.96 18.01
N LYS A 63 -5.19 -15.47 17.33
CA LYS A 63 -3.79 -15.38 17.79
C LYS A 63 -3.24 -13.95 17.75
N HIS A 64 -3.91 -13.05 17.05
CA HIS A 64 -3.52 -11.65 16.91
C HIS A 64 -4.52 -10.73 17.62
N MET A 65 -5.74 -10.59 17.09
CA MET A 65 -6.77 -9.74 17.71
C MET A 65 -8.16 -10.36 17.73
N GLY A 66 -8.54 -11.15 16.71
CA GLY A 66 -9.90 -11.70 16.60
C GLY A 66 -10.97 -10.64 16.31
N VAL A 67 -10.65 -9.61 15.53
CA VAL A 67 -11.52 -8.45 15.27
C VAL A 67 -11.60 -8.10 13.79
N ASP A 68 -12.68 -7.41 13.42
CA ASP A 68 -12.80 -6.68 12.16
C ASP A 68 -12.24 -5.26 12.33
N ILE A 69 -11.09 -5.00 11.71
CA ILE A 69 -10.44 -3.67 11.68
C ILE A 69 -10.97 -2.79 10.55
N GLY A 70 -10.83 -1.47 10.74
CA GLY A 70 -10.93 -0.49 9.66
C GLY A 70 -9.55 0.01 9.22
N PHE A 71 -9.40 0.32 7.93
CA PHE A 71 -8.21 0.98 7.40
C PHE A 71 -8.50 1.76 6.12
N LEU A 72 -7.63 2.72 5.82
CA LEU A 72 -7.62 3.49 4.58
C LEU A 72 -6.34 3.19 3.81
N SER A 73 -6.47 2.81 2.53
CA SER A 73 -5.33 2.48 1.67
C SER A 73 -5.16 3.50 0.54
N ILE A 74 -3.94 3.98 0.35
CA ILE A 74 -3.55 4.98 -0.65
C ILE A 74 -2.41 4.40 -1.49
N LEU A 75 -2.57 4.38 -2.81
CA LEU A 75 -1.55 3.97 -3.75
C LEU A 75 -0.62 5.15 -4.09
N HIS A 76 0.67 4.89 -3.97
CA HIS A 76 1.72 5.74 -4.48
C HIS A 76 2.45 5.02 -5.62
N THR A 77 2.81 5.73 -6.69
CA THR A 77 3.50 5.14 -7.85
C THR A 77 4.96 5.56 -7.97
N TRP A 78 5.44 6.46 -7.11
CA TRP A 78 6.77 7.06 -7.19
C TRP A 78 7.48 7.01 -5.84
N GLY A 79 8.77 6.67 -5.86
CA GLY A 79 9.66 6.77 -4.70
C GLY A 79 10.10 8.21 -4.44
N SER A 80 10.79 8.43 -3.31
CA SER A 80 11.31 9.77 -2.94
C SER A 80 12.37 10.32 -3.89
N ASN A 81 12.99 9.45 -4.70
CA ASN A 81 13.93 9.78 -5.77
C ASN A 81 13.25 9.87 -7.15
N LEU A 82 11.91 9.91 -7.19
CA LEU A 82 11.09 9.96 -8.41
C LEU A 82 11.28 8.76 -9.35
N SER A 83 11.81 7.64 -8.85
CA SER A 83 11.77 6.36 -9.58
C SER A 83 10.38 5.75 -9.49
N PHE A 84 9.95 5.05 -10.55
CA PHE A 84 8.70 4.30 -10.54
C PHE A 84 8.78 3.22 -9.47
N HIS A 85 7.95 3.34 -8.43
CA HIS A 85 7.97 2.49 -7.25
C HIS A 85 6.54 2.39 -6.70
N PRO A 86 5.69 1.51 -7.26
CA PRO A 86 4.32 1.34 -6.80
C PRO A 86 4.28 0.69 -5.40
N HIS A 87 3.63 1.35 -4.45
CA HIS A 87 3.48 0.90 -3.06
C HIS A 87 2.17 1.41 -2.44
N ILE A 88 1.68 0.70 -1.43
CA ILE A 88 0.46 1.07 -0.69
C ILE A 88 0.84 1.62 0.68
N HIS A 89 0.35 2.82 0.99
CA HIS A 89 0.25 3.33 2.35
C HIS A 89 -1.11 2.95 2.92
N ALA A 90 -1.15 2.23 4.03
CA ALA A 90 -2.37 1.90 4.75
C ALA A 90 -2.31 2.54 6.14
N ILE A 91 -3.34 3.31 6.48
CA ILE A 91 -3.58 3.75 7.86
C ILE A 91 -4.58 2.79 8.47
N VAL A 92 -4.11 2.06 9.47
CA VAL A 92 -4.84 0.97 10.10
C VAL A 92 -5.27 1.40 11.49
N LEU A 93 -6.56 1.21 11.80
CA LEU A 93 -7.06 1.40 13.14
C LEU A 93 -6.41 0.36 14.07
N GLY A 94 -5.86 0.82 15.17
CA GLY A 94 -5.24 0.00 16.22
C GLY A 94 -6.25 -0.72 17.09
N GLY A 95 -7.26 -1.30 16.46
CA GLY A 95 -8.40 -1.94 17.08
C GLY A 95 -9.54 -2.17 16.10
N GLY A 96 -10.52 -2.94 16.51
CA GLY A 96 -11.64 -3.33 15.67
C GLY A 96 -12.81 -3.89 16.47
N LEU A 97 -13.88 -4.24 15.78
CA LEU A 97 -15.05 -4.85 16.39
C LEU A 97 -14.86 -6.36 16.48
N ASN A 98 -15.09 -6.94 17.65
CA ASN A 98 -15.21 -8.39 17.78
C ASN A 98 -16.60 -8.88 17.33
N LYS A 99 -16.82 -10.20 17.37
CA LYS A 99 -18.10 -10.83 17.00
C LYS A 99 -19.31 -10.33 17.81
N SER A 100 -19.10 -9.80 19.01
CA SER A 100 -20.14 -9.19 19.85
C SER A 100 -20.31 -7.69 19.61
N LEU A 101 -19.72 -7.14 18.54
CA LEU A 101 -19.70 -5.71 18.21
C LEU A 101 -19.08 -4.82 19.30
N LYS A 102 -18.21 -5.39 20.14
CA LYS A 102 -17.43 -4.62 21.11
C LYS A 102 -16.10 -4.22 20.49
N PHE A 103 -15.72 -2.96 20.68
CA PHE A 103 -14.43 -2.46 20.24
C PHE A 103 -13.31 -3.03 21.12
N VAL A 104 -12.30 -3.61 20.48
CA VAL A 104 -11.11 -4.16 21.12
C VAL A 104 -9.90 -3.45 20.53
N THR A 105 -9.07 -2.88 21.39
CA THR A 105 -7.84 -2.19 20.99
C THR A 105 -6.68 -3.17 20.88
N ALA A 106 -5.82 -2.97 19.88
CA ALA A 106 -4.50 -3.58 19.81
C ALA A 106 -3.64 -3.18 21.03
N GLY A 107 -2.63 -4.00 21.35
CA GLY A 107 -1.63 -3.64 22.36
C GLY A 107 -0.83 -2.40 21.94
N ARG A 108 -0.34 -1.62 22.92
CA ARG A 108 0.49 -0.43 22.65
C ARG A 108 1.72 -0.81 21.80
N ASN A 109 2.03 -0.02 20.77
CA ASN A 109 3.16 -0.16 19.84
C ASN A 109 3.19 -1.43 18.98
N PHE A 110 2.12 -2.23 18.95
CA PHE A 110 2.13 -3.48 18.20
C PHE A 110 0.80 -3.77 17.54
N LEU A 111 0.82 -3.88 16.21
CA LEU A 111 -0.33 -4.33 15.43
C LEU A 111 -0.15 -5.79 15.00
N PHE A 112 0.84 -6.06 14.15
CA PHE A 112 1.15 -7.40 13.65
C PHE A 112 2.66 -7.62 13.56
N PRO A 113 3.16 -8.87 13.67
CA PRO A 113 4.57 -9.16 13.38
C PRO A 113 4.88 -8.89 11.91
N VAL A 114 5.84 -8.01 11.62
CA VAL A 114 6.22 -7.61 10.25
C VAL A 114 6.59 -8.80 9.37
N LYS A 115 7.28 -9.82 9.92
CA LYS A 115 7.63 -11.04 9.18
C LYS A 115 6.41 -11.86 8.74
N VAL A 116 5.34 -11.87 9.52
CA VAL A 116 4.10 -12.57 9.19
C VAL A 116 3.38 -11.81 8.07
N VAL A 117 3.26 -10.49 8.22
CA VAL A 117 2.68 -9.59 7.20
C VAL A 117 3.41 -9.74 5.87
N SER A 118 4.75 -9.69 5.89
CA SER A 118 5.61 -9.88 4.71
C SER A 118 5.31 -11.18 3.97
N ARG A 119 5.32 -12.30 4.69
CA ARG A 119 5.11 -13.62 4.10
C ARG A 119 3.71 -13.78 3.53
N LEU A 120 2.69 -13.32 4.25
CA LEU A 120 1.29 -13.45 3.84
C LEU A 120 1.00 -12.55 2.63
N PHE A 121 1.44 -11.28 2.66
CA PHE A 121 1.31 -10.36 1.55
C PHE A 121 1.99 -10.88 0.28
N ARG A 122 3.26 -11.32 0.40
CA ARG A 122 4.00 -11.92 -0.71
C ARG A 122 3.27 -13.13 -1.30
N GLY A 123 2.80 -14.03 -0.45
CA GLY A 123 2.07 -15.23 -0.88
C GLY A 123 0.79 -14.89 -1.63
N LYS A 124 -0.04 -13.98 -1.07
CA LYS A 124 -1.28 -13.52 -1.71
C LYS A 124 -1.01 -12.84 -3.05
N PHE A 125 -0.05 -11.92 -3.10
CA PHE A 125 0.30 -11.21 -4.32
C PHE A 125 0.78 -12.18 -5.40
N LEU A 126 1.77 -13.02 -5.10
CA LEU A 126 2.37 -13.92 -6.10
C LEU A 126 1.40 -15.03 -6.55
N SER A 127 0.54 -15.53 -5.65
CA SER A 127 -0.51 -16.48 -6.01
C SER A 127 -1.52 -15.87 -7.00
N SER A 128 -2.02 -14.68 -6.70
CA SER A 128 -2.96 -13.98 -7.59
C SER A 128 -2.29 -13.50 -8.88
N LEU A 129 -1.01 -13.09 -8.85
CA LEU A 129 -0.23 -12.78 -10.05
C LEU A 129 -0.12 -14.01 -10.96
N LYS A 130 0.18 -15.19 -10.39
CA LYS A 130 0.23 -16.45 -11.13
C LYS A 130 -1.12 -16.79 -11.77
N ARG A 131 -2.22 -16.56 -11.05
CA ARG A 131 -3.57 -16.75 -11.59
C ARG A 131 -3.86 -15.83 -12.77
N LEU A 132 -3.49 -14.54 -12.68
CA LEU A 132 -3.66 -13.60 -13.79
C LEU A 132 -2.86 -14.01 -15.04
N TYR A 133 -1.67 -14.58 -14.85
CA TYR A 133 -0.89 -15.16 -15.94
C TYR A 133 -1.60 -16.34 -16.60
N LEU A 134 -2.05 -17.32 -15.80
CA LEU A 134 -2.73 -18.52 -16.31
C LEU A 134 -4.06 -18.19 -17.00
N GLU A 135 -4.73 -17.12 -16.58
CA GLU A 135 -5.95 -16.60 -17.22
C GLU A 135 -5.67 -15.76 -18.48
N GLY A 136 -4.41 -15.58 -18.88
CA GLY A 136 -4.04 -14.81 -20.07
C GLY A 136 -4.33 -13.31 -19.97
N LYS A 137 -4.43 -12.76 -18.74
CA LYS A 137 -4.82 -11.36 -18.49
C LYS A 137 -3.66 -10.38 -18.47
N LEU A 138 -2.42 -10.88 -18.41
CA LEU A 138 -1.22 -10.05 -18.36
C LEU A 138 -0.72 -9.76 -19.77
N SER A 139 -0.30 -8.51 -19.99
CA SER A 139 0.41 -8.07 -21.19
C SER A 139 1.91 -8.03 -20.92
N PHE A 140 2.68 -8.44 -21.94
CA PHE A 140 4.15 -8.55 -21.87
C PHE A 140 4.87 -7.77 -22.99
N PRO A 141 4.70 -6.44 -23.08
CA PRO A 141 5.40 -5.65 -24.09
C PRO A 141 6.88 -5.43 -23.74
N GLY A 142 7.69 -5.17 -24.76
CA GLY A 142 9.07 -4.70 -24.59
C GLY A 142 9.96 -5.65 -23.78
N ASP A 143 10.59 -5.11 -22.75
CA ASP A 143 11.51 -5.80 -21.84
C ASP A 143 10.83 -6.90 -20.99
N THR A 144 9.49 -6.91 -20.92
CA THR A 144 8.73 -7.97 -20.25
C THR A 144 8.33 -9.14 -21.16
N SER A 145 8.61 -9.07 -22.47
CA SER A 145 8.19 -10.08 -23.45
C SER A 145 8.63 -11.50 -23.13
N ILE A 146 9.81 -11.68 -22.52
CA ILE A 146 10.32 -12.99 -22.10
C ILE A 146 9.40 -13.67 -21.07
N LEU A 147 8.66 -12.89 -20.27
CA LEU A 147 7.75 -13.40 -19.25
C LEU A 147 6.45 -13.98 -19.83
N GLN A 148 6.21 -13.87 -21.14
CA GLN A 148 5.10 -14.58 -21.78
C GLN A 148 5.32 -16.10 -21.78
N TYR A 149 6.58 -16.55 -21.74
CA TYR A 149 6.93 -17.97 -21.78
C TYR A 149 6.78 -18.62 -20.39
N PRO A 150 6.06 -19.75 -20.25
CA PRO A 150 5.76 -20.33 -18.94
C PRO A 150 6.97 -20.65 -18.07
N GLN A 151 8.08 -21.10 -18.67
CA GLN A 151 9.31 -21.41 -17.93
C GLN A 151 9.92 -20.15 -17.31
N GLU A 152 10.02 -19.08 -18.11
CA GLU A 152 10.56 -17.79 -17.69
C GLU A 152 9.70 -17.12 -16.63
N PHE A 153 8.38 -17.18 -16.79
CA PHE A 153 7.45 -16.67 -15.80
C PHE A 153 7.56 -17.43 -14.46
N ASN A 154 7.67 -18.75 -14.49
CA ASN A 154 7.86 -19.56 -13.27
C ASN A 154 9.22 -19.29 -12.61
N SER A 155 10.29 -19.12 -13.38
CA SER A 155 11.61 -18.72 -12.87
C SER A 155 11.54 -17.33 -12.24
N PHE A 156 10.84 -16.38 -12.86
CA PHE A 156 10.59 -15.06 -12.31
C PHE A 156 9.84 -15.11 -10.97
N LEU A 157 8.74 -15.87 -10.88
CA LEU A 157 8.04 -16.09 -9.61
C LEU A 157 8.93 -16.72 -8.55
N THR A 158 9.73 -17.71 -8.92
CA THR A 158 10.65 -18.39 -7.99
C THR A 158 11.64 -17.42 -7.37
N ARG A 159 12.23 -16.53 -8.18
CA ARG A 159 13.09 -15.44 -7.69
C ARG A 159 12.34 -14.54 -6.71
N LEU A 160 11.13 -14.09 -7.06
CA LEU A 160 10.32 -13.23 -6.19
C LEU A 160 9.92 -13.89 -4.86
N TYR A 161 9.72 -15.21 -4.83
CA TYR A 161 9.51 -15.97 -3.60
C TYR A 161 10.77 -16.05 -2.73
N SER A 162 11.95 -16.06 -3.34
CA SER A 162 13.24 -16.06 -2.63
C SER A 162 13.65 -14.68 -2.12
N THR A 163 13.16 -13.60 -2.74
CA THR A 163 13.40 -12.23 -2.30
C THR A 163 12.65 -11.92 -1.00
N GLU A 164 13.28 -11.17 -0.10
CA GLU A 164 12.62 -10.63 1.08
C GLU A 164 11.74 -9.44 0.71
N TRP A 165 10.47 -9.48 1.10
CA TRP A 165 9.54 -8.36 0.91
C TRP A 165 9.49 -7.61 2.23
N VAL A 166 9.77 -6.31 2.22
CA VAL A 166 9.92 -5.53 3.47
C VAL A 166 8.74 -4.58 3.61
N PRO A 167 7.56 -5.05 4.06
CA PRO A 167 6.53 -4.14 4.51
C PRO A 167 7.00 -3.48 5.80
N HIS A 168 6.57 -2.24 6.00
CA HIS A 168 6.90 -1.48 7.19
C HIS A 168 5.62 -1.22 7.98
N ILE A 169 5.60 -1.54 9.27
CA ILE A 169 4.48 -1.18 10.16
C ILE A 169 5.04 -0.45 11.35
N LYS A 170 4.51 0.73 11.63
CA LYS A 170 4.82 1.50 12.84
C LYS A 170 3.55 2.06 13.45
N GLU A 171 3.51 2.16 14.77
CA GLU A 171 2.53 3.02 15.41
C GLU A 171 2.79 4.46 14.95
N THR A 172 1.72 5.13 14.58
CA THR A 172 1.77 6.49 14.09
C THR A 172 0.60 7.26 14.64
N PHE A 173 0.84 8.55 14.85
CA PHE A 173 -0.19 9.52 15.21
C PHE A 173 -0.54 9.45 16.71
N LYS A 174 -0.36 10.59 17.38
CA LYS A 174 -0.92 10.83 18.73
C LYS A 174 -2.42 11.14 18.58
N GLY A 175 -3.20 10.17 18.10
CA GLY A 175 -4.65 10.26 17.93
C GLY A 175 -5.16 10.76 16.56
N ALA A 176 -6.49 10.80 16.47
CA ALA A 176 -7.29 11.01 15.26
C ALA A 176 -6.91 12.24 14.41
N ALA A 177 -6.64 13.39 15.03
CA ALA A 177 -6.35 14.63 14.30
C ALA A 177 -5.12 14.52 13.39
N ASN A 178 -4.08 13.82 13.86
CA ASN A 178 -2.84 13.62 13.13
C ASN A 178 -3.01 12.66 11.94
N VAL A 179 -3.95 11.72 12.03
CA VAL A 179 -4.31 10.81 10.92
C VAL A 179 -4.84 11.61 9.74
N ILE A 180 -5.69 12.60 10.01
CA ILE A 180 -6.38 13.36 8.97
C ILE A 180 -5.42 14.31 8.26
N GLU A 181 -4.52 14.96 9.02
CA GLU A 181 -3.45 15.75 8.43
C GLU A 181 -2.52 14.89 7.57
N TYR A 182 -2.21 13.68 8.02
CA TYR A 182 -1.46 12.72 7.22
C TYR A 182 -2.22 12.33 5.96
N LEU A 183 -3.49 11.92 6.05
CA LEU A 183 -4.32 11.58 4.89
C LEU A 183 -4.40 12.74 3.88
N GLY A 184 -4.55 13.97 4.35
CA GLY A 184 -4.58 15.15 3.51
C GLY A 184 -3.28 15.34 2.72
N ARG A 185 -2.12 15.14 3.37
CA ARG A 185 -0.82 15.19 2.68
C ARG A 185 -0.69 14.13 1.59
N TYR A 186 -1.15 12.92 1.84
CA TYR A 186 -0.95 11.78 0.93
C TYR A 186 -1.98 11.72 -0.21
N THR A 187 -3.15 12.33 -0.03
CA THR A 187 -4.17 12.43 -1.09
C THR A 187 -3.97 13.63 -2.01
N HIS A 188 -3.26 14.67 -1.56
CA HIS A 188 -3.11 15.93 -2.30
C HIS A 188 -1.66 16.29 -2.69
N ARG A 189 -0.63 15.59 -2.17
CA ARG A 189 0.74 15.77 -2.66
C ARG A 189 1.02 14.80 -3.80
N ILE A 190 1.13 15.37 -5.00
CA ILE A 190 1.61 14.73 -6.22
C ILE A 190 3.10 14.34 -6.14
N ALA A 191 3.58 13.60 -7.15
CA ALA A 191 4.94 13.05 -7.23
C ALA A 191 6.06 14.04 -6.89
N ILE A 192 5.88 15.33 -7.18
CA ILE A 192 6.82 16.40 -6.85
C ILE A 192 6.16 17.33 -5.82
N SER A 193 6.73 17.42 -4.61
CA SER A 193 6.25 18.37 -3.60
C SER A 193 6.60 19.81 -3.97
N ASN A 194 5.75 20.79 -3.65
CA ASN A 194 6.02 22.22 -3.92
C ASN A 194 7.39 22.70 -3.43
N SER A 195 7.87 22.22 -2.28
CA SER A 195 9.20 22.59 -1.74
C SER A 195 10.39 22.10 -2.58
N ARG A 196 10.15 21.17 -3.51
CA ARG A 196 11.16 20.71 -4.46
C ARG A 196 11.17 21.55 -5.73
N ILE A 197 10.12 22.32 -6.02
CA ILE A 197 10.07 23.20 -7.19
C ILE A 197 11.04 24.35 -6.96
N LEU A 198 12.09 24.40 -7.77
CA LEU A 198 13.10 25.46 -7.78
C LEU A 198 12.68 26.60 -8.71
N ASP A 199 12.05 26.24 -9.84
CA ASP A 199 11.53 27.19 -10.83
C ASP A 199 10.38 26.56 -11.63
N ALA A 200 9.46 27.38 -12.13
CA ALA A 200 8.34 26.95 -12.96
C ALA A 200 8.06 28.00 -14.04
N GLY A 201 8.49 27.69 -15.28
CA GLY A 201 8.20 28.46 -16.48
C GLY A 201 6.98 27.94 -17.23
N GLU A 202 6.66 28.55 -18.38
CA GLU A 202 5.51 28.15 -19.21
C GLU A 202 5.64 26.74 -19.81
N GLU A 203 6.87 26.31 -20.13
CA GLU A 203 7.13 25.02 -20.80
C GLU A 203 7.87 24.01 -19.92
N SER A 204 8.44 24.42 -18.78
CA SER A 204 9.25 23.53 -17.95
C SER A 204 9.16 23.86 -16.46
N VAL A 205 9.38 22.82 -15.64
CA VAL A 205 9.46 22.93 -14.17
C VAL A 205 10.80 22.33 -13.75
N THR A 206 11.60 23.12 -13.04
CA THR A 206 12.87 22.68 -12.45
C THR A 206 12.64 22.31 -10.99
N PHE A 207 13.14 21.15 -10.57
CA PHE A 207 12.98 20.69 -9.19
C PHE A 207 14.20 19.92 -8.68
N SER A 208 14.36 19.87 -7.36
CA SER A 208 15.38 19.07 -6.69
C SER A 208 14.96 17.61 -6.53
N VAL A 209 15.89 16.70 -6.81
CA VAL A 209 15.74 15.23 -6.66
C VAL A 209 16.22 14.77 -5.29
#